data_AF-A0A7Y5VQ11-F1
#
_entry.id   AF-A0A7Y5VQ11-F1
#
_cell.length_a   1.000
_cell.length_b   1.000
_cell.length_c   1.000
_cell.angle_alpha   90.00
_cell.angle_beta   90.00
_cell.angle_gamma   90.00
#
_symmetry.space_group_name_H-M   'P 1'
#
loop_
_entity.id
_entity.type
_entity.pdbx_description
1 polymer ?
#
loop_
_entity_poly.entity_id
_entity_poly.type
_entity_poly.pdbx_seq_one_letter_code
_entity_poly.pdbx_strand_id
1 'polypeptide(L)' 'FAELRALPDEKARLLDRVVATNGVIVFEHDPKVAAVRIKKGERYHEIVEHVTL' A
#
# COMPACT_ATOMS: atom_id res chain seq x y z
N PHE A 1 -14.30 -11.92 2.50
CA PHE A 1 -13.54 -11.86 3.76
C PHE A 1 -12.70 -13.12 3.93
N ALA A 2 -11.68 -13.29 3.08
CA ALA A 2 -10.69 -14.36 3.20
C ALA A 2 -9.33 -13.69 3.42
N GLU A 3 -8.92 -13.67 4.69
CA GLU A 3 -7.55 -13.92 5.12
C GLU A 3 -6.42 -13.16 4.40
N LEU A 4 -6.33 -11.86 4.66
CA LEU A 4 -5.03 -11.19 4.76
C LEU A 4 -4.69 -10.97 6.24
N ARG A 5 -4.63 -12.06 7.02
CA ARG A 5 -3.69 -12.14 8.15
C ARG A 5 -2.30 -12.44 7.59
N ALA A 6 -1.83 -11.62 6.66
CA ALA A 6 -0.46 -11.68 6.21
C ALA A 6 0.41 -11.40 7.45
N LEU A 7 1.29 -12.34 7.78
CA LEU A 7 2.33 -12.12 8.79
C LEU A 7 3.01 -10.77 8.50
N PRO A 8 3.38 -9.97 9.51
CA PRO A 8 3.93 -8.62 9.34
C PRO A 8 4.98 -8.51 8.22
N ASP A 9 5.77 -9.56 8.02
CA ASP A 9 6.84 -9.67 7.03
C ASP A 9 6.35 -9.73 5.57
N GLU A 10 5.25 -10.41 5.30
CA GLU A 10 4.73 -10.54 3.92
C GLU A 10 4.14 -9.22 3.44
N LYS A 11 3.43 -8.52 4.33
CA LYS A 11 2.94 -7.17 4.07
C LYS A 11 4.10 -6.21 3.83
N ALA A 12 5.16 -6.26 4.65
CA ALA A 12 6.32 -5.40 4.49
C ALA A 12 7.01 -5.63 3.13
N ARG A 13 7.19 -6.88 2.70
CA ARG A 13 7.77 -7.22 1.39
C ARG A 13 6.94 -6.70 0.23
N LEU A 14 5.62 -6.77 0.33
CA LEU A 14 4.71 -6.23 -0.69
C LEU A 14 4.91 -4.71 -0.83
N LEU A 15 4.91 -3.97 0.28
CA LEU A 15 5.08 -2.51 0.27
C LEU A 15 6.45 -2.11 -0.29
N ASP A 16 7.52 -2.81 0.10
CA ASP A 16 8.86 -2.56 -0.42
C ASP A 16 8.94 -2.82 -1.93
N ARG A 17 8.28 -3.86 -2.45
CA ARG A 17 8.20 -4.14 -3.89
C ARG A 17 7.48 -3.03 -4.64
N VAL A 18 6.36 -2.55 -4.11
CA VAL A 18 5.59 -1.45 -4.73
C VAL A 18 6.44 -0.18 -4.83
N VAL A 19 7.17 0.17 -3.76
CA VAL A 19 8.10 1.30 -3.80
C VAL A 19 9.20 1.09 -4.85
N ALA A 20 9.81 -0.09 -4.89
CA ALA A 20 10.87 -0.41 -5.85
C ALA A 20 10.43 -0.32 -7.32
N THR A 21 9.15 -0.59 -7.59
CA THR A 21 8.59 -0.52 -8.95
C THR A 21 7.86 0.80 -9.25
N ASN A 22 7.92 1.79 -8.34
CA ASN A 22 7.12 3.02 -8.43
C ASN A 22 5.61 2.76 -8.65
N GLY A 23 5.10 1.71 -8.00
CA GLY A 23 3.71 1.25 -8.12
C GLY A 23 2.75 2.06 -7.26
N VAL A 24 1.45 1.81 -7.45
CA VAL A 24 0.34 2.43 -6.70
C VAL A 24 -0.36 1.35 -5.90
N ILE A 25 -0.76 1.67 -4.66
CA ILE A 25 -1.59 0.79 -3.83
C ILE A 25 -3.03 1.25 -3.94
N VAL A 26 -3.93 0.35 -4.29
CA VAL A 26 -5.37 0.60 -4.34
C VAL A 26 -6.00 0.01 -3.08
N PHE A 27 -6.67 0.85 -2.32
CA PHE A 27 -7.51 0.48 -1.19
C PHE A 27 -8.97 0.54 -1.64
N GLU A 28 -9.60 -0.63 -1.74
CA GLU A 28 -11.02 -0.75 -2.00
C GLU A 28 -11.76 -0.93 -0.67
N HIS A 29 -12.50 0.10 -0.27
CA HIS A 29 -13.37 0.08 0.91
C HIS A 29 -14.74 0.62 0.52
N ASP A 30 -15.67 -0.26 0.12
CA ASP A 30 -17.05 0.10 -0.24
C ASP A 30 -17.65 1.16 0.72
N PRO A 31 -18.07 2.35 0.25
CA PRO A 31 -18.28 2.77 -1.15
C PRO A 31 -17.14 3.61 -1.78
N LYS A 32 -15.95 3.63 -1.17
CA LYS A 32 -14.81 4.46 -1.55
C LYS A 32 -13.64 3.63 -2.05
N VAL A 33 -13.09 4.02 -3.20
CA VAL A 33 -11.80 3.54 -3.68
C VAL A 33 -10.77 4.65 -3.50
N ALA A 34 -9.63 4.32 -2.91
CA ALA A 34 -8.52 5.25 -2.75
C ALA A 34 -7.25 4.61 -3.32
N ALA A 35 -6.66 5.23 -4.34
CA ALA A 35 -5.36 4.83 -4.85
C ALA A 35 -4.29 5.78 -4.27
N VAL A 36 -3.17 5.25 -3.81
CA VAL A 36 -2.09 6.06 -3.21
C VAL A 36 -0.71 5.59 -3.67
N ARG A 37 0.18 6.56 -3.83
CA ARG A 37 1.62 6.28 -3.92
C ARG A 37 2.22 6.32 -2.52
N ILE A 38 3.16 5.43 -2.28
CA ILE A 38 3.87 5.35 -1.01
C ILE A 38 5.38 5.45 -1.21
N LYS A 39 6.09 5.93 -0.19
CA LYS A 39 7.54 5.86 -0.08
C LYS A 39 7.94 5.13 1.19
N LYS A 40 9.19 4.66 1.26
CA LYS A 40 9.76 4.11 2.49
C LYS A 40 10.18 5.27 3.42
N GLY A 41 9.58 5.34 4.61
CA GLY A 41 10.00 6.23 5.69
C GLY A 41 10.93 5.52 6.67
N GLU A 42 11.33 6.20 7.75
CA GLU A 42 12.33 5.69 8.70
C GLU A 42 11.84 4.49 9.53
N ARG A 43 10.55 4.47 9.88
CA ARG A 43 9.91 3.37 10.63
C ARG A 43 8.74 2.73 9.89
N TYR A 44 8.07 3.47 9.02
CA TYR A 44 6.86 3.04 8.30
C TYR A 44 6.86 3.58 6.88
N HIS A 45 6.10 2.95 5.98
CA HIS A 45 5.82 3.53 4.66
C HIS A 45 4.86 4.71 4.78
N GLU A 46 5.12 5.78 4.05
CA GLU A 46 4.36 7.03 4.07
C GLU A 46 3.61 7.22 2.75
N ILE A 47 2.38 7.72 2.82
CA ILE A 47 1.62 8.14 1.63
C ILE A 47 2.20 9.46 1.14
N VAL A 48 2.57 9.52 -0.13
CA VAL A 48 3.12 10.72 -0.77
C VAL A 48 2.14 11.40 -1.71
N GLU A 49 1.14 10.65 -2.21
CA GLU A 49 0.18 11.18 -3.16
C GLU A 49 -1.10 10.35 -3.14
N HIS A 50 -2.25 11.03 -3.20
CA HIS A 50 -3.54 10.42 -3.47
C HIS A 50 -3.80 10.47 -4.97
N VAL A 51 -3.94 9.31 -5.59
CA VAL A 51 -4.37 9.17 -6.98
C VAL A 51 -5.89 9.09 -6.96
N THR A 52 -6.53 10.11 -7.52
CA THR A 52 -7.98 10.05 -7.76
C THR A 52 -8.19 9.20 -9.01
N LEU A 53 -8.98 8.14 -8.91
CA LEU A 53 -9.41 7.33 -10.05
C LEU A 53 -10.61 7.97 -10.74
#